data_AF-A0A0F9BGX7-F1
#
_entry.id   AF-A0A0F9BGX7-F1
#
_cell.length_a   1.000
_cell.length_b   1.000
_cell.length_c   1.000
_cell.angle_alpha   90.00
_cell.angle_beta   90.00
_cell.angle_gamma   90.00
#
_symmetry.space_group_name_H-M   'P 1'
#
loop_
_entity.id
_entity.type
_entity.pdbx_description
1 polymer ?
#
loop_
_entity_poly.entity_id
_entity_poly.type
_entity_poly.pdbx_seq_one_letter_code
_entity_poly.pdbx_strand_id
1 'polypeptide(L)' 'MDCHYCGAADDLRPYGPGGAAVCFACAMATPERKRAAERAYSVQAEAAGIVGGGVITIGTSDGPTPGHPDPIQGSEGGD' A
#
# COMPACT_ATOMS: atom_id res chain seq x y z
N MET A 1 2.71 -19.01 1.22
CA MET A 1 3.34 -17.83 1.84
C MET A 1 2.35 -17.37 2.88
N ASP A 2 2.82 -17.12 4.10
CA ASP A 2 1.95 -16.95 5.25
C ASP A 2 2.17 -15.55 5.83
N CYS A 3 1.14 -15.01 6.48
CA CYS A 3 1.21 -13.73 7.16
C CYS A 3 2.31 -13.78 8.22
N HIS A 4 3.25 -12.83 8.14
CA HIS A 4 4.38 -12.70 9.05
C HIS A 4 3.97 -12.64 10.53
N TYR A 5 2.76 -12.17 10.84
CA TYR A 5 2.29 -11.99 12.22
C TYR A 5 1.37 -13.08 12.74
N CYS A 6 0.49 -13.65 11.91
CA CYS A 6 -0.55 -14.58 12.36
C CYS A 6 -0.57 -15.93 11.63
N GLY A 7 0.27 -16.11 10.60
CA GLY A 7 0.33 -17.35 9.82
C GLY A 7 -0.84 -17.59 8.87
N ALA A 8 -1.80 -16.67 8.76
CA ALA A 8 -2.89 -16.77 7.78
C ALA A 8 -2.36 -16.71 6.34
N ALA A 9 -2.99 -17.42 5.41
CA ALA A 9 -2.51 -17.55 4.03
C ALA A 9 -3.32 -16.74 3.00
N ASP A 10 -4.33 -15.99 3.45
CA ASP A 10 -5.30 -15.28 2.62
C ASP A 10 -5.06 -13.76 2.58
N ASP A 11 -5.37 -13.17 1.40
CA ASP A 11 -5.28 -11.72 1.11
C ASP A 11 -4.01 -11.04 1.63
N LEU A 12 -2.87 -11.67 1.32
CA LEU A 12 -1.56 -11.20 1.75
C LEU A 12 -1.02 -10.12 0.81
N ARG A 13 -0.46 -9.07 1.40
CA ARG A 13 0.24 -7.99 0.68
C ARG A 13 1.68 -7.86 1.21
N PRO A 14 2.66 -7.45 0.38
CA PRO A 14 4.06 -7.30 0.78
C PRO A 14 4.27 -5.98 1.56
N TYR A 15 3.53 -5.80 2.65
CA TYR A 15 3.50 -4.58 3.47
C TYR A 15 4.23 -4.73 4.80
N GLY A 16 4.72 -5.93 5.12
CA GLY A 16 5.48 -6.20 6.32
C GLY A 16 6.94 -5.75 6.24
N PRO A 17 7.69 -5.91 7.35
CA PRO A 17 9.11 -5.60 7.40
C PRO A 17 9.88 -6.26 6.25
N GLY A 18 10.68 -5.48 5.52
CA GLY A 18 11.47 -5.99 4.39
C GLY A 18 10.64 -6.55 3.22
N GLY A 19 9.36 -6.19 3.09
CA GLY A 19 8.45 -6.73 2.07
C GLY A 19 7.80 -8.05 2.45
N ALA A 20 7.84 -8.45 3.72
CA ALA A 20 7.16 -9.65 4.20
C ALA A 20 5.65 -9.61 3.92
N ALA A 21 5.08 -10.78 3.65
CA ALA A 21 3.65 -10.93 3.43
C ALA A 21 2.85 -10.73 4.72
N VAL A 22 1.82 -9.90 4.66
CA VAL A 22 0.97 -9.54 5.80
C VAL A 22 -0.49 -9.46 5.33
N CYS A 23 -1.42 -10.06 6.08
CA CYS A 23 -2.85 -9.92 5.82
C CYS A 23 -3.37 -8.55 6.24
N PHE A 24 -4.49 -8.10 5.68
CA PHE A 24 -5.07 -6.78 5.96
C PHE A 24 -5.26 -6.53 7.47
N ALA A 25 -5.80 -7.50 8.20
CA ALA A 25 -6.05 -7.37 9.64
C ALA A 25 -4.75 -7.10 10.42
N CYS A 26 -3.67 -7.83 10.12
CA CYS A 26 -2.39 -7.62 10.79
C CYS A 26 -1.69 -6.32 10.34
N ALA A 27 -1.87 -5.89 9.09
CA ALA A 27 -1.36 -4.61 8.61
C ALA A 27 -2.03 -3.43 9.33
N MET A 28 -3.32 -3.54 9.67
CA MET A 28 -4.09 -2.48 10.34
C MET A 28 -4.10 -2.57 11.86
N ALA A 29 -3.55 -3.64 12.45
CA ALA A 29 -3.67 -3.95 13.88
C ALA A 29 -3.02 -2.93 14.82
N THR A 30 -1.99 -2.20 14.37
CA THR A 30 -1.33 -1.16 15.18
C THR A 30 -1.05 0.09 14.33
N PRO A 31 -0.96 1.28 14.95
CA PRO A 31 -0.63 2.51 14.22
C PRO A 31 0.71 2.43 13.47
N GLU A 32 1.69 1.73 14.05
CA GLU A 32 3.00 1.53 13.42
C GLU A 32 2.91 0.66 12.16
N ARG A 33 2.19 -0.47 12.24
CA ARG A 33 2.00 -1.38 11.10
C ARG A 33 1.18 -0.74 10.01
N LYS A 34 0.14 0.03 10.38
CA LYS A 34 -0.66 0.80 9.43
C LYS A 34 0.20 1.78 8.64
N ARG A 35 1.02 2.57 9.32
CA ARG A 35 1.95 3.52 8.67
C ARG A 35 2.97 2.82 7.77
N ALA A 36 3.46 1.65 8.17
CA ALA A 36 4.36 0.86 7.34
C ALA A 36 3.67 0.36 6.05
N ALA A 37 2.43 -0.14 6.18
CA ALA A 37 1.62 -0.58 5.05
C ALA A 37 1.27 0.57 4.09
N GLU A 38 0.89 1.73 4.62
CA GLU A 38 0.61 2.93 3.82
C GLU A 38 1.84 3.37 3.01
N ARG A 39 3.03 3.42 3.63
CA ARG A 39 4.27 3.72 2.91
C ARG A 39 4.56 2.70 1.81
N ALA A 40 4.40 1.41 2.10
CA ALA A 40 4.64 0.35 1.12
C ALA A 40 3.63 0.40 -0.03
N TYR A 41 2.37 0.76 0.24
CA TYR A 41 1.36 1.00 -0.77
C TYR A 41 1.71 2.20 -1.66
N SER A 42 2.08 3.35 -1.07
CA SER A 42 2.43 4.55 -1.83
C SER A 42 3.57 4.29 -2.83
N VAL A 43 4.64 3.60 -2.39
CA VAL A 43 5.74 3.23 -3.28
C VAL A 43 5.27 2.34 -4.45
N GLN A 44 4.37 1.40 -4.17
CA GLN A 44 3.81 0.52 -5.20
C GLN A 44 2.87 1.28 -6.16
N ALA A 45 2.06 2.19 -5.65
CA ALA A 45 1.14 3.00 -6.45
C ALA A 45 1.90 3.97 -7.37
N GLU A 46 2.97 4.60 -6.87
CA GLU A 46 3.84 5.47 -7.66
C GLU A 46 4.54 4.67 -8.77
N ALA A 47 5.14 3.52 -8.42
CA ALA A 47 5.79 2.64 -9.41
C ALA A 47 4.78 2.16 -10.47
N ALA A 48 3.56 1.80 -10.07
CA ALA A 48 2.48 1.43 -10.98
C ALA A 48 2.07 2.60 -11.88
N GLY A 49 2.00 3.82 -11.34
CA GLY A 49 1.76 5.04 -12.12
C GLY A 49 2.84 5.26 -13.18
N ILE A 50 4.12 5.14 -12.82
CA ILE A 50 5.24 5.30 -13.75
C ILE A 50 5.15 4.29 -14.90
N VAL A 51 4.93 3.01 -14.58
CA VAL A 51 4.83 1.94 -15.60
C VAL A 51 3.53 2.05 -16.41
N GLY A 52 2.44 2.50 -15.78
CA GLY A 52 1.10 2.61 -16.34
C GLY A 52 0.82 3.90 -17.10
N GLY A 53 1.82 4.78 -17.31
CA GLY A 53 1.64 6.04 -18.04
C GLY A 53 0.88 7.12 -17.27
N GLY A 54 0.99 7.11 -15.94
CA GLY A 54 0.41 8.11 -15.04
C GLY A 54 -0.97 7.78 -14.49
N VAL A 55 -1.56 6.63 -14.88
CA VAL A 55 -2.92 6.23 -14.44
C VAL A 55 -2.87 4.92 -13.67
N ILE A 56 -3.43 4.93 -12.46
CA ILE A 56 -3.76 3.72 -11.69
C ILE A 56 -5.27 3.50 -11.74
N THR A 57 -5.75 2.26 -11.65
CA THR A 57 -7.18 1.99 -11.51
C THR A 57 -7.52 1.68 -10.06
N ILE A 58 -8.50 2.40 -9.51
CA ILE A 58 -8.96 2.22 -8.14
C ILE A 58 -10.29 1.45 -8.21
N GLY A 59 -10.33 0.26 -7.63
CA GLY A 59 -11.57 -0.51 -7.52
C GLY A 59 -12.52 0.16 -6.53
N THR A 60 -13.72 0.50 -6.98
CA THR A 60 -14.83 0.99 -6.12
C THR A 60 -16.02 0.03 -6.21
N SER A 61 -17.02 0.20 -5.33
CA SER A 61 -18.28 -0.57 -5.39
C SER A 61 -19.04 -0.37 -6.69
N ASP A 62 -18.86 0.78 -7.34
CA ASP A 62 -19.51 1.14 -8.60
C ASP A 62 -18.66 0.75 -9.83
N GLY A 63 -17.52 0.08 -9.62
CA GLY A 63 -16.56 -0.32 -10.65
C GLY A 63 -15.19 0.37 -10.53
N PRO A 64 -14.21 -0.02 -11.37
CA PRO A 64 -12.91 0.63 -11.36
C PRO A 64 -12.98 2.05 -11.91
N THR A 65 -12.39 3.02 -11.21
CA THR A 65 -12.25 4.40 -11.67
C THR A 65 -10.76 4.74 -11.89
N PRO A 66 -10.43 5.63 -12.84
CA PRO A 66 -9.07 6.15 -12.96
C PRO A 66 -8.70 6.96 -11.71
N GLY A 67 -7.56 6.62 -11.12
CA GLY A 67 -6.90 7.41 -10.09
C GLY A 67 -5.59 7.97 -10.62
N HIS A 68 -5.26 9.20 -10.23
CA HIS A 68 -3.92 9.72 -10.37
C HIS A 68 -3.18 9.43 -9.06
N PRO A 69 -2.00 8.78 -9.07
CA PRO A 69 -1.19 8.75 -7.87
C PRO A 69 -0.79 10.19 -7.55
N ASP A 70 -1.19 10.72 -6.40
CA ASP A 70 -0.65 12.01 -5.96
C ASP A 70 0.87 11.88 -5.85
N PRO A 71 1.66 12.84 -6.38
CA PRO A 71 3.09 12.82 -6.20
C PRO A 71 3.40 12.79 -4.69
N ILE A 72 4.41 12.01 -4.29
CA ILE A 72 4.91 12.01 -2.92
C ILE A 72 5.29 13.46 -2.59
N GLN A 73 4.43 14.15 -1.85
CA GLN A 73 4.82 15.39 -1.20
C GLN A 73 5.83 14.96 -0.14
N GLY A 74 7.10 15.09 -0.48
CA GLY A 74 8.19 15.02 0.47
C GLY A 74 7.84 15.92 1.64
N SER A 75 8.03 15.40 2.85
CA SER A 75 8.07 16.20 4.05
C SER A 75 9.16 17.27 3.90
N GLU A 76 8.80 18.46 3.45
CA GLU A 76 9.61 19.67 3.56
C GLU A 76 8.98 20.56 4.64
N GLY A 77 9.80 20.95 5.62
CA GLY A 77 9.42 21.86 6.70
C GLY A 77 9.58 23.34 6.33
N GLY A 78 9.16 24.21 7.27
CA GLY A 78 9.26 25.68 7.24
C GLY A 78 8.00 26.33 6.64
N ASP A 79 7.33 27.32 7.24
CA ASP A 79 7.65 28.30 8.29
C ASP A 79 6.59 28.37 9.40
#